data_AF-A0A0G4NAR7-F1
#
_entry.id   AF-A0A0G4NAR7-F1
#
_cell.length_a   1.000
_cell.length_b   1.000
_cell.length_c   1.000
_cell.angle_alpha   90.00
_cell.angle_beta   90.00
_cell.angle_gamma   90.00
#
_symmetry.space_group_name_H-M   'P 1'
#
loop_
_entity.id
_entity.type
_entity.pdbx_description
1 polymer ?
#
loop_
_entity_poly.entity_id
_entity_poly.type
_entity_poly.pdbx_seq_one_letter_code
_entity_poly.pdbx_strand_id
1 'polypeptide(L)'
;MNPTLPAPDYVTEQQFWWPWNKFRLPPDALYTTLHERFNTRSSTIQEPSAFHRDVVECGNNSSTVEEFYNKLAGRKNERINEIDIAWTDRGRQRQAESSPPTSDRAGSNTDPNTQPDTPESPPLMTSTTQFNPDDRRTGLPQT
;
A
#
# COMPACT_ATOMS: atom_id res chain seq x y z
N MET A 1 33.53 22.57 21.71
CA MET A 1 33.18 21.35 22.46
C MET A 1 32.11 20.64 21.66
N ASN A 2 32.29 19.37 21.27
CA ASN A 2 31.22 18.53 20.74
C ASN A 2 30.48 17.96 21.94
N PRO A 3 29.25 18.41 22.27
CA PRO A 3 28.51 17.81 23.37
C PRO A 3 28.13 16.39 22.96
N THR A 4 28.79 15.40 23.54
CA THR A 4 28.33 14.01 23.46
C THR A 4 27.09 13.92 24.34
N LEU A 5 25.92 13.80 23.72
CA LEU A 5 24.69 13.50 24.46
C LEU A 5 24.82 12.12 25.11
N PRO A 6 24.31 11.94 26.34
CA PRO A 6 24.28 10.62 26.95
C PRO A 6 23.48 9.66 26.08
N ALA A 7 23.95 8.42 25.94
CA ALA A 7 23.21 7.39 25.23
C ALA A 7 21.88 7.12 25.98
N PRO A 8 20.77 6.89 25.25
CA PRO A 8 19.51 6.50 25.86
C PRO A 8 19.66 5.27 26.75
N ASP A 9 18.99 5.28 27.90
CA ASP A 9 18.84 4.05 28.68
C ASP A 9 17.72 3.23 28.07
N TYR A 10 18.08 2.28 27.23
CA TYR A 10 17.12 1.45 26.50
C TYR A 10 16.22 0.57 27.38
N VAL A 11 16.52 0.44 28.69
CA VAL A 11 15.65 -0.26 29.64
C VAL A 11 14.48 0.63 30.06
N THR A 12 14.75 1.91 30.32
CA THR A 12 13.76 2.88 30.81
C THR A 12 13.12 3.69 29.68
N GLU A 13 13.84 3.91 28.59
CA GLU A 13 13.40 4.66 27.40
C GLU A 13 13.11 3.72 26.22
N GLN A 14 12.17 2.79 26.46
CA GLN A 14 11.82 1.74 25.51
C GLN A 14 11.34 2.28 24.14
N GLN A 15 10.88 3.53 24.07
CA GLN A 15 10.50 4.18 22.81
C GLN A 15 11.65 4.39 21.83
N PHE A 16 12.90 4.35 22.30
CA PHE A 16 14.11 4.45 21.46
C PHE A 16 14.77 3.09 21.20
N TRP A 17 14.26 2.02 21.81
CA TRP A 17 14.82 0.69 21.66
C TRP A 17 14.35 0.00 20.38
N TRP A 18 15.29 -0.67 19.73
CA TRP A 18 15.06 -1.62 18.65
C TRP A 18 16.06 -2.78 18.78
N PRO A 19 15.83 -3.95 18.14
CA PRO A 19 16.66 -5.15 18.36
C PRO A 19 18.02 -5.11 17.62
N TRP A 20 18.80 -4.04 17.79
CA TRP A 20 20.10 -3.83 17.13
C TRP A 20 21.14 -4.89 17.45
N ASN A 21 21.18 -5.33 18.71
CA ASN A 21 22.15 -6.30 19.22
C ASN A 21 22.03 -7.66 18.51
N LYS A 22 20.80 -8.06 18.16
CA LYS A 22 20.47 -9.29 17.43
C LYS A 22 21.16 -9.36 16.09
N PHE A 23 21.36 -8.21 15.44
CA PHE A 23 21.94 -8.10 14.11
C PHE A 23 23.40 -7.62 14.14
N ARG A 24 24.00 -7.47 15.32
CA ARG A 24 25.36 -6.92 15.51
C ARG A 24 25.53 -5.53 14.88
N LEU A 25 24.46 -4.74 14.87
CA LEU A 25 24.45 -3.36 14.39
C LEU A 25 24.63 -2.40 15.57
N PRO A 26 25.23 -1.22 15.37
CA PRO A 26 25.29 -0.23 16.41
C PRO A 26 23.88 0.39 16.62
N PRO A 27 23.53 0.85 17.84
CA PRO A 27 22.19 1.37 18.12
C PRO A 27 21.81 2.58 17.26
N ASP A 28 22.80 3.41 16.93
CA ASP A 28 22.68 4.61 16.08
C ASP A 28 22.52 4.29 14.59
N ALA A 29 22.66 3.03 14.18
CA ALA A 29 22.38 2.59 12.81
C ALA A 29 20.96 2.97 12.36
N LEU A 30 20.00 3.00 13.30
CA LEU A 30 18.64 3.46 13.07
C LEU A 30 18.58 4.88 12.46
N TYR A 31 19.45 5.78 12.90
CA TYR A 31 19.46 7.19 12.49
C TYR A 31 20.51 7.49 11.41
N THR A 32 21.39 6.52 11.13
CA THR A 32 22.48 6.64 10.16
C THR A 32 22.26 5.66 9.01
N THR A 33 22.95 4.52 9.02
CA THR A 33 23.01 3.58 7.90
C THR A 33 21.65 3.01 7.49
N LEU A 34 20.77 2.68 8.44
CA LEU A 34 19.42 2.20 8.12
C LEU A 34 18.54 3.32 7.58
N HIS A 35 18.63 4.52 8.16
CA HIS A 35 17.89 5.70 7.70
C HIS A 35 18.26 6.06 6.26
N GLU A 36 19.56 6.17 5.98
CA GLU A 36 20.09 6.48 4.65
C GLU A 36 19.67 5.41 3.63
N ARG A 37 19.78 4.13 3.98
CA ARG A 37 19.51 3.04 3.04
C ARG A 37 18.02 2.81 2.81
N PHE A 38 17.22 2.84 3.87
CA PHE A 38 15.83 2.35 3.83
C PHE A 38 14.77 3.44 3.99
N ASN A 39 15.10 4.59 4.58
CA ASN A 39 14.14 5.71 4.73
C ASN A 39 14.44 6.91 3.81
N THR A 40 15.41 6.81 2.92
CA THR A 40 15.80 7.92 2.03
C THR A 40 15.68 7.53 0.55
N ARG A 41 15.13 8.45 -0.25
CA ARG A 41 15.19 8.43 -1.73
C ARG A 41 15.88 9.71 -2.22
N SER A 42 15.10 10.75 -2.55
CA SER A 42 15.57 12.13 -2.74
C SER A 42 15.35 12.99 -1.49
N SER A 43 14.41 12.56 -0.65
CA SER A 43 14.10 13.07 0.68
C SER A 43 13.79 11.90 1.61
N THR A 44 13.56 12.19 2.88
CA THR A 44 13.01 11.21 3.83
C THR A 44 11.64 10.74 3.35
N ILE A 45 11.43 9.42 3.35
CA ILE A 45 10.17 8.78 2.92
C ILE A 45 9.16 8.85 4.05
N GLN A 46 9.59 8.61 5.28
CA GLN A 46 8.76 8.61 6.48
C GLN A 46 9.36 9.49 7.58
N GLU A 47 8.47 10.00 8.44
CA GLU A 47 8.83 10.62 9.72
C GLU A 47 9.61 9.64 10.62
N PRO A 48 10.53 10.12 11.49
CA PRO A 48 11.39 9.25 12.29
C PRO A 48 10.65 8.20 13.13
N SER A 49 9.51 8.55 13.72
CA SER A 49 8.73 7.62 14.54
C SER A 49 8.07 6.50 13.73
N ALA A 50 7.69 6.76 12.48
CA ALA A 50 7.12 5.77 11.59
C ALA A 50 8.19 4.79 11.10
N PHE A 51 9.35 5.32 10.71
CA PHE A 51 10.49 4.49 10.34
C PHE A 51 10.98 3.61 11.51
N HIS A 52 11.02 4.16 12.72
CA HIS A 52 11.34 3.37 13.93
C HIS A 52 10.41 2.17 14.11
N ARG A 53 9.09 2.35 13.92
CA ARG A 53 8.13 1.25 14.01
C ARG A 53 8.41 0.17 12.98
N ASP A 54 8.69 0.55 11.73
CA ASP A 54 9.04 -0.41 10.67
C ASP A 54 10.34 -1.17 11.00
N VAL A 55 11.35 -0.49 11.58
CA VAL A 55 12.60 -1.13 12.03
C VAL A 55 12.35 -2.13 13.16
N VAL A 56 11.56 -1.76 14.17
CA VAL A 56 11.21 -2.66 15.28
C VAL A 56 10.43 -3.87 14.78
N GLU A 57 9.41 -3.64 13.95
CA GLU A 57 8.59 -4.72 13.38
C GLU A 57 9.43 -5.67 12.52
N CYS A 58 10.24 -5.15 11.60
CA CYS A 58 11.11 -5.97 10.76
C CYS A 58 12.13 -6.73 11.59
N GLY A 59 12.73 -6.08 12.61
CA GLY A 59 13.73 -6.70 13.47
C GLY A 59 13.17 -7.82 14.35
N ASN A 60 11.95 -7.64 14.86
CA ASN A 60 11.26 -8.68 15.63
C ASN A 60 10.90 -9.89 14.75
N ASN A 61 10.55 -9.66 13.50
CA ASN A 61 10.11 -10.69 12.54
C ASN A 61 11.25 -11.32 11.70
N SER A 62 12.52 -11.01 11.97
CA SER A 62 13.67 -11.54 11.23
C SER A 62 14.64 -12.25 12.15
N SER A 63 15.22 -13.37 11.75
CA SER A 63 16.22 -14.09 12.54
C SER A 63 17.65 -13.71 12.15
N THR A 64 17.86 -13.29 10.91
CA THR A 64 19.17 -12.90 10.37
C THR A 64 19.18 -11.44 9.93
N VAL A 65 20.38 -10.85 9.81
CA VAL A 65 20.54 -9.48 9.30
C VAL A 65 20.11 -9.36 7.83
N GLU A 66 20.26 -10.43 7.05
CA GLU A 66 19.83 -10.48 5.66
C GLU A 66 18.31 -10.45 5.54
N GLU A 67 17.59 -11.28 6.31
CA GLU A 67 16.12 -11.24 6.39
C GLU A 67 15.63 -9.86 6.82
N PHE A 68 16.29 -9.27 7.81
CA PHE A 68 15.97 -7.92 8.30
C PHE A 68 16.10 -6.86 7.20
N TYR A 69 17.21 -6.86 6.46
CA TYR A 69 17.41 -5.95 5.34
C TYR A 69 16.44 -6.19 4.19
N ASN A 70 16.12 -7.45 3.89
CA ASN A 70 15.15 -7.78 2.85
C ASN A 70 13.75 -7.26 3.21
N LYS A 71 13.33 -7.40 4.47
CA LYS A 71 12.05 -6.84 4.95
C LYS A 71 12.03 -5.31 4.91
N LEU A 72 13.11 -4.65 5.35
CA LEU A 72 13.20 -3.19 5.27
C LEU A 72 13.18 -2.68 3.83
N ALA A 73 13.85 -3.37 2.91
CA ALA A 73 13.78 -3.06 1.48
C ALA A 73 12.35 -3.20 0.94
N GLY A 74 11.63 -4.25 1.35
CA GLY A 74 10.22 -4.44 1.03
C GLY A 74 9.34 -3.28 1.53
N ARG A 75 9.45 -2.91 2.82
CA ARG A 75 8.74 -1.77 3.40
C ARG A 75 9.06 -0.45 2.67
N LYS A 76 10.33 -0.19 2.35
CA LYS A 76 10.73 0.98 1.54
C LYS A 76 9.97 1.03 0.21
N ASN A 77 9.94 -0.09 -0.51
CA ASN A 77 9.28 -0.18 -1.82
C ASN A 77 7.77 0.05 -1.71
N GLU A 78 7.12 -0.50 -0.68
CA GLU A 78 5.70 -0.27 -0.42
C GLU A 78 5.41 1.22 -0.17
N ARG A 79 6.21 1.89 0.67
CA ARG A 79 6.04 3.33 0.95
C ARG A 79 6.27 4.19 -0.27
N ILE A 80 7.26 3.85 -1.10
CA ILE A 80 7.48 4.55 -2.38
C ILE A 80 6.29 4.36 -3.31
N ASN A 81 5.74 3.15 -3.39
CA ASN A 81 4.58 2.86 -4.21
C ASN A 81 3.32 3.61 -3.72
N GLU A 82 3.09 3.69 -2.42
CA GLU A 82 2.01 4.51 -1.83
C GLU A 82 2.14 5.98 -2.23
N ILE A 83 3.36 6.53 -2.17
CA ILE A 83 3.65 7.89 -2.60
C ILE A 83 3.33 8.05 -4.09
N ASP A 84 3.88 7.20 -4.95
CA ASP A 84 3.70 7.29 -6.41
C ASP A 84 2.20 7.16 -6.81
N ILE A 85 1.44 6.29 -6.14
CA ILE A 85 -0.02 6.18 -6.29
C ILE A 85 -0.70 7.50 -5.91
N ALA A 86 -0.39 8.06 -4.74
CA ALA A 86 -1.01 9.29 -4.26
C ALA A 86 -0.75 10.49 -5.19
N TRP A 87 0.46 10.61 -5.73
CA TRP A 87 0.79 11.64 -6.73
C TRP A 87 -0.03 11.47 -8.01
N THR A 88 -0.16 10.23 -8.47
CA THR A 88 -0.93 9.91 -9.68
C THR A 88 -2.42 10.20 -9.48
N ASP A 89 -2.98 9.81 -8.34
CA ASP A 89 -4.38 10.09 -7.96
C ASP A 89 -4.65 11.58 -7.91
N ARG A 90 -3.76 12.36 -7.28
CA ARG A 90 -3.91 13.81 -7.22
C ARG A 90 -3.86 14.44 -8.62
N GLY A 91 -2.99 13.92 -9.50
CA GLY A 91 -2.92 14.35 -10.90
C GLY A 91 -4.24 14.13 -11.64
N ARG A 92 -4.84 12.94 -11.49
CA ARG A 92 -6.16 12.61 -12.07
C ARG A 92 -7.27 13.52 -11.54
N GLN A 93 -7.31 13.71 -10.23
CA GLN A 93 -8.36 14.54 -9.63
C GLN A 93 -8.31 15.98 -10.14
N ARG A 94 -7.12 16.56 -10.28
CA ARG A 94 -6.96 17.91 -10.84
C ARG A 94 -7.44 18.01 -12.29
N GLN A 95 -7.25 16.96 -13.11
CA GLN A 95 -7.76 16.94 -14.47
C GLN A 95 -9.29 16.88 -14.50
N ALA A 96 -9.90 16.06 -13.64
CA ALA A 96 -11.36 15.99 -13.50
C ALA A 96 -11.95 17.33 -13.02
N GLU A 97 -11.33 17.98 -12.04
CA GLU A 97 -11.73 19.31 -11.54
C GLU A 97 -11.59 20.42 -12.61
N SER A 98 -10.64 20.29 -13.53
CA SER A 98 -10.42 21.25 -14.63
C SER A 98 -11.32 21.04 -15.84
N SER A 99 -12.00 19.89 -15.93
CA SER A 99 -12.96 19.63 -17.00
C SER A 99 -14.25 20.41 -16.70
N PRO A 100 -14.80 21.18 -17.67
CA PRO A 100 -16.04 21.90 -17.42
C PRO A 100 -17.14 20.88 -17.08
N PRO A 101 -18.07 21.20 -16.16
CA PRO A 101 -19.23 20.35 -15.95
C PRO A 101 -19.89 20.18 -17.32
N THR A 102 -20.14 18.94 -17.71
CA THR A 102 -20.92 18.63 -18.90
C THR A 102 -22.19 19.47 -18.77
N SER A 103 -22.30 20.51 -19.60
CA SER A 103 -23.54 21.27 -19.66
C SER A 103 -24.57 20.23 -20.09
N ASP A 104 -25.42 19.82 -19.17
CA ASP A 104 -26.69 19.18 -19.50
C ASP A 104 -27.36 20.15 -20.45
N ARG A 105 -27.21 19.88 -21.75
CA ARG A 105 -27.83 20.66 -22.80
C ARG A 105 -29.31 20.41 -22.65
N ALA A 106 -29.94 21.39 -22.01
CA ALA A 106 -31.37 21.56 -21.95
C ALA A 106 -32.02 21.25 -23.30
N GLY A 107 -33.10 20.47 -23.24
CA GLY A 107 -34.25 20.52 -24.12
C GLY A 107 -33.97 20.48 -25.61
N SER A 108 -34.03 19.29 -26.21
CA SER A 108 -34.49 19.18 -27.60
C SER A 108 -35.91 18.64 -27.55
N ASN A 109 -36.85 19.53 -27.89
CA ASN A 109 -38.29 19.33 -27.93
C ASN A 109 -38.67 17.97 -28.52
N THR A 110 -39.40 17.17 -27.75
CA THR A 110 -40.17 16.04 -28.27
C THR A 110 -41.41 16.63 -28.97
N ASP A 111 -41.47 16.50 -30.29
CA ASP A 111 -42.71 16.71 -31.06
C ASP A 111 -43.84 15.84 -30.48
N PRO A 112 -45.07 16.37 -30.26
CA PRO A 112 -46.15 15.60 -29.63
C PRO A 112 -46.91 14.70 -30.61
N ASN A 113 -46.33 14.36 -31.77
CA ASN A 113 -47.02 13.54 -32.76
C ASN A 113 -46.15 12.37 -33.26
N THR A 114 -45.91 11.41 -32.38
CA THR A 114 -45.62 10.03 -32.80
C THR A 114 -46.39 9.11 -31.88
N GLN A 115 -47.33 8.41 -32.51
CA GLN A 115 -48.29 7.49 -31.91
C GLN A 115 -47.57 6.27 -31.28
N PRO A 116 -48.02 5.76 -30.13
CA PRO A 116 -47.38 4.60 -29.48
C PRO A 116 -47.93 3.29 -30.07
N ASP A 117 -47.09 2.53 -30.77
CA ASP A 117 -47.36 1.10 -30.96
C ASP A 117 -46.94 0.34 -29.69
N THR A 118 -47.89 -0.36 -29.09
CA THR A 118 -47.75 -1.15 -27.85
C THR A 118 -47.45 -2.63 -28.19
N PRO A 119 -47.19 -3.52 -27.23
CA PRO A 119 -45.89 -4.11 -26.91
C PRO A 119 -45.77 -5.58 -27.35
N GLU A 120 -44.57 -6.06 -27.70
CA GLU A 120 -44.31 -7.51 -27.75
C GLU A 120 -43.59 -7.92 -26.46
N SER A 121 -44.30 -8.73 -25.65
CA SER A 121 -43.82 -9.29 -24.38
C SER A 121 -42.57 -10.17 -24.57
N PRO A 122 -41.58 -10.12 -23.67
CA PRO A 122 -40.46 -11.08 -23.68
C PRO A 122 -40.86 -12.41 -23.02
N PRO A 123 -40.36 -13.57 -23.49
CA PRO A 123 -40.51 -14.82 -22.75
C PRO A 123 -39.60 -14.85 -21.52
N LEU A 124 -40.17 -15.33 -20.41
CA LEU A 124 -39.50 -15.66 -19.16
C LEU A 124 -38.71 -16.98 -19.27
N MET A 125 -37.77 -17.14 -18.32
CA MET A 125 -37.13 -18.37 -17.80
C MET A 125 -35.68 -18.60 -18.24
N THR A 126 -34.70 -18.91 -17.39
CA THR A 126 -34.63 -19.10 -15.93
C THR A 126 -33.14 -19.07 -15.56
N SER A 127 -32.78 -18.47 -14.42
CA SER A 127 -31.46 -18.62 -13.80
C SER A 127 -31.22 -20.08 -13.40
N THR A 128 -30.02 -20.61 -13.66
CA THR A 128 -29.26 -21.52 -12.76
C THR A 128 -27.87 -21.73 -13.35
N THR A 129 -26.87 -20.98 -12.86
CA THR A 129 -25.48 -21.43 -12.94
C THR A 129 -25.15 -22.04 -11.58
N GLN A 130 -25.09 -23.37 -11.58
CA GLN A 130 -24.85 -24.18 -10.41
C GLN A 130 -23.35 -24.17 -10.06
N PHE A 131 -23.05 -23.74 -8.84
CA PHE A 131 -21.77 -23.93 -8.18
C PHE A 131 -21.54 -25.43 -7.97
N ASN A 132 -20.42 -25.97 -8.46
CA ASN A 132 -20.04 -27.37 -8.26
C ASN A 132 -18.75 -27.42 -7.41
N PRO A 133 -18.82 -27.82 -6.12
CA PRO A 133 -17.66 -27.93 -5.25
C PRO A 133 -17.27 -29.40 -5.09
N ASP A 134 -16.67 -30.01 -6.11
CA ASP A 134 -15.97 -31.29 -5.91
C ASP A 134 -14.99 -31.54 -7.06
N ASP A 135 -13.74 -31.15 -6.86
CA ASP A 135 -12.63 -31.89 -7.47
C ASP A 135 -11.37 -31.75 -6.61
N ARG A 136 -11.44 -32.40 -5.44
CA ARG A 136 -10.24 -32.86 -4.74
C ARG A 136 -10.00 -34.31 -5.12
N ARG A 137 -9.08 -34.59 -6.05
CA ARG A 137 -8.38 -35.88 -6.06
C ARG A 137 -7.02 -35.86 -6.76
N THR A 138 -6.00 -35.80 -5.90
CA THR A 138 -4.81 -36.68 -5.85
C THR A 138 -4.34 -37.37 -7.13
N GLY A 139 -3.07 -37.12 -7.50
CA GLY A 139 -2.26 -37.98 -8.36
C GLY A 139 -0.76 -37.66 -8.22
N LEU A 140 -0.04 -38.50 -7.46
CA LEU A 140 1.43 -38.58 -7.41
C LEU A 140 2.02 -38.96 -8.78
N PRO A 141 3.27 -38.57 -9.11
CA PRO A 141 4.10 -39.34 -10.03
C PRO A 141 5.06 -40.27 -9.26
N GLN A 142 4.96 -41.57 -9.54
CA GLN A 142 5.98 -42.59 -9.26
C GLN A 142 6.64 -42.97 -10.59
N THR A 143 7.95 -42.70 -10.66
CA THR A 143 9.10 -43.49 -11.18
C THR A 143 10.06 -42.58 -11.91
#